data_AF-C3YM37-F1
#
_entry.id   AF-C3YM37-F1
#
_cell.length_a   1.000
_cell.length_b   1.000
_cell.length_c   1.000
_cell.angle_alpha   90.00
_cell.angle_beta   90.00
_cell.angle_gamma   90.00
#
_symmetry.space_group_name_H-M   'P 1'
#
loop_
_entity.id
_entity.type
_entity.pdbx_description
1 polymer ?
#
loop_
_entity_poly.entity_id
_entity_poly.type
_entity_poly.pdbx_seq_one_letter_code
_entity_poly.pdbx_strand_id
1 'polypeptide(L)'
;MQYYACPRGALLLVCAVLLSGSRGVSAGGCNLNPCRHGGTCVSLEGAHAYRCECTAEYVGQHCDFLMEDCGHQVGLADGSVTNSQLSVSSALDKNDPQDGAGRLHGVVPWRPEADDSNPWIQQCTVTRVKPTTTRFQSALTARYFRLYPTNSTVPGDIRLKLDLLTCKDDCSHLRAPCLYNSTCTNDQGVHDFTCTCQDGFHGDRCGQLDKYRTCAVPLGLGTLAISDSQISASSQKNGGVGPEMARLNLRKGGWRPDLADSQPWLQVDLLRPTLVTGVVTQGRTGTWVETYKIGYSDVKDDGSFVMYKNPDGSDKVFEANLNDGDSMRNDVSPPILARYIRVLPHTWSPLGIKLRLELLTCDYSYCSTAMGVQSGAVTDDQMTASSFKGGYQPWKARLNGTRAWQMDTEDTTQWLQVDLRRAVMVTGVQTQGLAGGRVESYRLMYSVDGTTFVTYQNSTGQDKVCI
;
A
#
# COMPACT_ATOMS: atom_id res chain seq x y z
N MET A 1 30.68 52.33 -36.95
CA MET A 1 30.53 51.57 -35.70
C MET A 1 29.03 51.30 -35.51
N GLN A 2 28.71 50.01 -35.49
CA GLN A 2 27.41 49.34 -35.36
C GLN A 2 26.64 49.76 -34.07
N TYR A 3 25.32 49.63 -33.90
CA TYR A 3 24.13 49.51 -34.77
C TYR A 3 22.84 49.50 -33.88
N TYR A 4 21.74 50.08 -34.40
CA TYR A 4 20.26 49.92 -34.17
C TYR A 4 19.68 49.78 -32.73
N ALA A 5 18.74 50.60 -32.22
CA ALA A 5 17.46 51.19 -32.69
C ALA A 5 16.21 50.27 -32.59
N CYS A 6 15.15 50.82 -31.97
CA CYS A 6 13.82 50.27 -31.63
C CYS A 6 12.84 50.22 -32.84
N PRO A 7 11.73 49.43 -32.81
CA PRO A 7 10.39 50.05 -32.77
C PRO A 7 9.34 49.25 -31.94
N ARG A 8 8.50 49.89 -31.10
CA ARG A 8 7.16 50.51 -31.34
C ARG A 8 6.00 49.55 -31.69
N GLY A 9 4.89 49.71 -30.95
CA GLY A 9 3.56 49.30 -31.39
C GLY A 9 2.47 49.43 -30.32
N ALA A 10 2.00 50.64 -30.05
CA ALA A 10 0.74 50.89 -29.35
C ALA A 10 -0.43 50.82 -30.35
N LEU A 11 -1.56 50.22 -29.97
CA LEU A 11 -2.87 50.64 -30.48
C LEU A 11 -3.95 50.44 -29.40
N LEU A 12 -4.54 51.55 -28.99
CA LEU A 12 -5.74 51.67 -28.18
C LEU A 12 -6.90 51.86 -29.15
N LEU A 13 -7.95 51.04 -29.06
CA LEU A 13 -9.27 51.39 -29.57
C LEU A 13 -10.36 50.74 -28.71
N VAL A 14 -11.30 51.60 -28.32
CA VAL A 14 -12.36 51.43 -27.33
C VAL A 14 -13.62 50.85 -27.98
N CYS A 15 -14.30 49.91 -27.33
CA CYS A 15 -15.77 49.92 -27.16
C CYS A 15 -16.21 48.85 -26.14
N ALA A 16 -16.96 49.30 -25.14
CA ALA A 16 -17.59 48.49 -24.10
C ALA A 16 -18.99 48.03 -24.54
N VAL A 17 -19.40 46.80 -24.23
CA VAL A 17 -20.75 46.45 -23.75
C VAL A 17 -20.67 45.22 -22.83
N LEU A 18 -21.39 45.33 -21.71
CA LEU A 18 -21.52 44.43 -20.57
C LEU A 18 -22.06 43.02 -20.91
N LEU A 19 -21.42 41.98 -20.35
CA LEU A 19 -22.11 40.77 -19.88
C LEU A 19 -21.46 40.31 -18.57
N SER A 20 -22.31 40.18 -17.55
CA SER A 20 -22.03 39.77 -16.18
C SER A 20 -21.30 38.43 -16.11
N GLY A 21 -20.02 38.45 -15.73
CA GLY A 21 -19.31 37.28 -15.25
C GLY A 21 -19.46 37.15 -13.74
N SER A 22 -20.37 36.28 -13.28
CA SER A 22 -20.33 35.76 -11.92
C SER A 22 -19.01 35.00 -11.75
N ARG A 23 -18.03 35.62 -11.09
CA ARG A 23 -16.84 34.94 -10.58
C ARG A 23 -17.32 33.80 -9.69
N GLY A 24 -17.08 32.56 -10.12
CA GLY A 24 -17.15 31.41 -9.22
C GLY A 24 -16.19 31.67 -8.06
N VAL A 25 -16.76 31.85 -6.87
CA VAL A 25 -16.01 31.95 -5.61
C VAL A 25 -15.21 30.66 -5.48
N SER A 26 -13.88 30.75 -5.49
CA SER A 26 -13.07 29.62 -5.05
C SER A 26 -13.44 29.36 -3.59
N ALA A 27 -13.86 28.13 -3.29
CA ALA A 27 -14.08 27.72 -1.91
C ALA A 27 -12.72 27.65 -1.22
N GLY A 28 -12.29 28.76 -0.61
CA GLY A 28 -11.07 28.81 0.20
C GLY A 28 -11.16 27.85 1.38
N GLY A 29 -10.03 27.32 1.85
CA GLY A 29 -9.95 26.36 2.96
C GLY A 29 -10.56 26.83 4.29
N CYS A 30 -10.99 28.09 4.38
CA CYS A 30 -11.62 28.68 5.57
C CYS A 30 -13.15 28.85 5.49
N ASN A 31 -13.83 28.31 4.48
CA ASN A 31 -15.28 28.54 4.25
C ASN A 31 -16.23 28.18 5.42
N LEU A 32 -15.78 27.36 6.39
CA LEU A 32 -16.53 26.99 7.59
C LEU A 32 -15.76 27.27 8.91
N ASN A 33 -14.69 28.08 8.85
CA ASN A 33 -13.70 28.26 9.91
C ASN A 33 -13.39 26.95 10.69
N PRO A 34 -12.47 26.12 10.19
CA PRO A 34 -12.09 24.87 10.84
C PRO A 34 -11.40 25.04 12.20
N CYS A 35 -11.05 26.26 12.61
CA CYS A 35 -10.33 26.54 13.85
C CYS A 35 -11.29 26.63 15.06
N ARG A 36 -10.96 25.93 16.14
CA ARG A 36 -11.70 25.89 17.40
C ARG A 36 -11.22 26.95 18.39
N HIS A 37 -11.95 27.09 19.50
CA HIS A 37 -11.60 27.93 20.66
C HIS A 37 -11.21 29.37 20.32
N GLY A 38 -11.90 29.95 19.34
CA GLY A 38 -11.67 31.33 18.89
C GLY A 38 -10.45 31.51 17.97
N GLY A 39 -9.87 30.42 17.45
CA GLY A 39 -8.81 30.48 16.45
C GLY A 39 -9.26 31.13 15.14
N THR A 40 -8.33 31.86 14.51
CA THR A 40 -8.56 32.55 13.23
C THR A 40 -8.05 31.70 12.07
N CYS A 41 -8.91 31.40 11.08
CA CYS A 41 -8.49 30.65 9.90
C CYS A 41 -7.85 31.55 8.84
N VAL A 42 -6.69 31.14 8.34
CA VAL A 42 -5.98 31.78 7.24
C VAL A 42 -5.90 30.81 6.06
N SER A 43 -6.47 31.21 4.92
CA SER A 43 -6.40 30.42 3.68
C SER A 43 -4.99 30.48 3.08
N LEU A 44 -4.48 29.36 2.59
CA LEU A 44 -3.17 29.24 1.94
C LEU A 44 -3.33 29.02 0.43
N GLU A 45 -2.27 29.26 -0.34
CA GLU A 45 -2.27 28.98 -1.79
C GLU A 45 -2.32 27.46 -2.04
N GLY A 46 -3.41 27.02 -2.66
CA GLY A 46 -3.73 25.61 -2.89
C GLY A 46 -5.21 25.33 -2.64
N ALA A 47 -5.83 24.46 -3.44
CA ALA A 47 -7.23 24.11 -3.24
C ALA A 47 -7.40 23.47 -1.85
N HIS A 48 -8.25 24.07 -1.00
CA HIS A 48 -8.56 23.64 0.37
C HIS A 48 -7.43 23.76 1.42
N ALA A 49 -6.32 24.43 1.10
CA ALA A 49 -5.24 24.63 2.07
C ALA A 49 -5.58 25.76 3.06
N TYR A 50 -5.42 25.51 4.36
CA TYR A 50 -5.61 26.51 5.42
C TYR A 50 -4.68 26.24 6.60
N ARG A 51 -4.49 27.27 7.44
CA ARG A 51 -3.88 27.15 8.78
C ARG A 51 -4.71 27.92 9.80
N CYS A 52 -4.64 27.50 11.06
CA CYS A 52 -5.29 28.18 12.17
C CYS A 52 -4.27 28.98 12.99
N GLU A 53 -4.57 30.25 13.23
CA GLU A 53 -3.88 31.12 14.19
C GLU A 53 -4.62 31.04 15.52
N CYS A 54 -4.01 30.36 16.50
CA CYS A 54 -4.66 30.03 17.76
C CYS A 54 -4.56 31.17 18.78
N THR A 55 -5.53 31.22 19.70
CA THR A 55 -5.46 32.07 20.90
C THR A 55 -4.35 31.57 21.83
N ALA A 56 -3.80 32.44 22.69
CA ALA A 56 -2.55 32.18 23.42
C ALA A 56 -2.54 30.91 24.29
N GLU A 57 -3.72 30.40 24.65
CA GLU A 57 -3.88 29.21 25.49
C GLU A 57 -4.06 27.92 24.70
N TYR A 58 -4.19 27.99 23.36
CA TYR A 58 -4.51 26.84 22.52
C TYR A 58 -3.48 26.62 21.41
N VAL A 59 -3.28 25.36 21.02
CA VAL A 59 -2.37 24.91 19.97
C VAL A 59 -2.99 23.75 19.17
N GLY A 60 -2.40 23.39 18.03
CA GLY A 60 -2.88 22.31 17.15
C GLY A 60 -3.27 22.80 15.76
N GLN A 61 -3.50 21.87 14.83
CA GLN A 61 -3.92 22.19 13.46
C GLN A 61 -5.25 22.97 13.43
N HIS A 62 -6.14 22.71 14.40
CA HIS A 62 -7.41 23.43 14.57
C HIS A 62 -7.54 24.13 15.93
N CYS A 63 -6.44 24.39 16.66
CA CYS A 63 -6.49 24.99 18.00
C CYS A 63 -7.27 24.14 19.03
N ASP A 64 -7.10 22.83 18.96
CA ASP A 64 -7.86 21.87 19.75
C ASP A 64 -7.24 21.53 21.12
N PHE A 65 -5.98 21.91 21.37
CA PHE A 65 -5.21 21.50 22.54
C PHE A 65 -4.85 22.69 23.41
N LEU A 66 -4.86 22.54 24.75
CA LEU A 66 -4.36 23.57 25.66
C LEU A 66 -2.82 23.56 25.67
N MET A 67 -2.20 24.75 25.66
CA MET A 67 -0.73 24.87 25.64
C MET A 67 -0.06 24.31 26.90
N GLU A 68 -0.77 24.27 28.03
CA GLU A 68 -0.27 23.73 29.31
C GLU A 68 -0.06 22.21 29.27
N ASP A 69 -0.75 21.49 28.38
CA ASP A 69 -0.62 20.03 28.21
C ASP A 69 0.55 19.64 27.27
N CYS A 70 1.26 20.64 26.72
CA CYS A 70 2.27 20.47 25.68
C CYS A 70 3.66 20.96 26.13
N GLY A 71 4.68 20.10 25.97
CA GLY A 71 6.03 20.38 26.46
C GLY A 71 6.88 19.15 26.78
N HIS A 72 6.43 17.97 26.37
CA HIS A 72 7.11 16.71 26.65
C HIS A 72 8.13 16.41 25.55
N GLN A 73 9.35 16.04 25.91
CA GLN A 73 10.39 15.68 24.95
C GLN A 73 9.95 14.45 24.15
N VAL A 74 10.11 14.50 22.83
CA VAL A 74 9.80 13.40 21.89
C VAL A 74 10.87 12.30 21.95
N GLY A 75 11.89 12.50 22.79
CA GLY A 75 12.91 11.50 23.10
C GLY A 75 14.13 11.49 22.18
N LEU A 76 14.42 12.64 21.56
CA LEU A 76 15.75 12.89 20.99
C LEU A 76 16.82 13.01 22.09
N ALA A 77 16.44 13.52 23.26
CA ALA A 77 17.35 13.73 24.38
C ALA A 77 17.60 12.48 25.25
N ASP A 78 16.62 11.57 25.37
CA ASP A 78 16.70 10.34 26.17
C ASP A 78 17.08 9.10 25.36
N GLY A 79 17.08 9.20 24.03
CA GLY A 79 17.49 8.12 23.12
C GLY A 79 16.35 7.26 22.60
N SER A 80 15.08 7.54 22.95
CA SER A 80 13.93 6.76 22.43
C SER A 80 13.75 6.95 20.92
N VAL A 81 14.08 8.12 20.37
CA VAL A 81 14.33 8.30 18.93
C VAL A 81 15.73 7.75 18.65
N THR A 82 15.81 6.64 17.92
CA THR A 82 17.06 5.94 17.60
C THR A 82 17.85 6.64 16.48
N ASN A 83 19.15 6.36 16.36
CA ASN A 83 19.99 6.97 15.31
C ASN A 83 19.53 6.59 13.89
N SER A 84 18.89 5.43 13.70
CA SER A 84 18.27 5.03 12.42
C SER A 84 17.09 5.90 11.98
N GLN A 85 16.51 6.68 12.89
CA GLN A 85 15.43 7.62 12.61
C GLN A 85 15.94 9.05 12.33
N LEU A 86 17.26 9.26 12.40
CA LEU A 86 17.91 10.55 12.16
C LEU A 86 18.71 10.50 10.85
N SER A 87 18.66 11.60 10.10
CA SER A 87 19.44 11.77 8.87
C SER A 87 20.02 13.18 8.83
N VAL A 88 21.28 13.31 8.40
CA VAL A 88 21.97 14.60 8.25
C VAL A 88 22.45 14.78 6.82
N SER A 89 22.48 16.02 6.31
CA SER A 89 22.92 16.31 4.94
C SER A 89 24.44 16.22 4.77
N SER A 90 25.21 16.48 5.84
CA SER A 90 26.67 16.42 5.87
C SER A 90 27.20 16.20 7.29
N ALA A 91 28.42 15.68 7.44
CA ALA A 91 29.07 15.50 8.74
C ALA A 91 30.61 15.59 8.59
N LEU A 92 31.23 16.53 9.31
CA LEU A 92 32.64 16.91 9.15
C LEU A 92 33.65 15.80 9.49
N ASP A 93 33.24 14.75 10.21
CA ASP A 93 34.08 13.56 10.47
C ASP A 93 33.28 12.28 10.18
N LYS A 94 33.69 11.54 9.13
CA LYS A 94 33.05 10.28 8.72
C LYS A 94 33.50 9.09 9.58
N ASN A 95 34.48 9.28 10.48
CA ASN A 95 35.09 8.24 11.30
C ASN A 95 34.82 8.37 12.82
N ASP A 96 34.09 9.40 13.26
CA ASP A 96 33.63 9.53 14.65
C ASP A 96 32.39 8.62 14.85
N PRO A 97 32.33 7.75 15.87
CA PRO A 97 31.18 6.87 16.07
C PRO A 97 29.92 7.72 16.18
N GLN A 98 28.97 7.47 15.28
CA GLN A 98 27.78 8.28 15.01
C GLN A 98 26.74 8.29 16.16
N ASP A 99 27.17 8.06 17.39
CA ASP A 99 26.29 7.96 18.55
C ASP A 99 25.94 9.36 19.09
N GLY A 100 24.93 9.97 18.46
CA GLY A 100 24.20 11.10 19.05
C GLY A 100 24.65 12.50 18.64
N ALA A 101 25.29 12.66 17.48
CA ALA A 101 25.60 13.97 16.92
C ALA A 101 24.34 14.84 16.78
N GLY A 102 24.28 15.97 17.50
CA GLY A 102 23.17 16.93 17.44
C GLY A 102 22.00 16.71 18.41
N ARG A 103 22.08 15.72 19.32
CA ARG A 103 21.11 15.57 20.43
C ARG A 103 21.33 16.63 21.50
N LEU A 104 20.25 17.11 22.15
CA LEU A 104 20.33 18.11 23.22
C LEU A 104 21.30 17.74 24.35
N HIS A 105 21.35 16.46 24.74
CA HIS A 105 22.26 15.92 25.76
C HIS A 105 23.44 15.11 25.18
N GLY A 106 23.57 15.04 23.85
CA GLY A 106 24.65 14.30 23.18
C GLY A 106 26.02 14.94 23.37
N VAL A 107 27.09 14.15 23.29
CA VAL A 107 28.48 14.62 23.51
C VAL A 107 28.96 15.52 22.36
N VAL A 108 28.51 15.26 21.13
CA VAL A 108 28.98 15.94 19.91
C VAL A 108 27.83 16.74 19.25
N PRO A 109 28.00 18.02 18.91
CA PRO A 109 27.02 18.76 18.10
C PRO A 109 27.17 18.43 16.61
N TRP A 110 26.08 18.55 15.85
CA TRP A 110 26.16 18.43 14.38
C TRP A 110 26.98 19.57 13.76
N ARG A 111 27.74 19.29 12.69
CA ARG A 111 28.58 20.25 11.93
C ARG A 111 28.48 20.02 10.41
N PRO A 112 28.22 21.06 9.58
CA PRO A 112 28.16 20.94 8.13
C PRO A 112 29.55 20.80 7.47
N GLU A 113 29.65 20.08 6.35
CA GLU A 113 30.83 20.09 5.45
C GLU A 113 30.94 21.46 4.71
N ALA A 114 32.16 21.85 4.30
CA ALA A 114 32.49 23.20 3.84
C ALA A 114 31.86 23.62 2.48
N ASP A 115 31.18 22.71 1.79
CA ASP A 115 30.65 22.85 0.43
C ASP A 115 29.11 22.82 0.33
N ASP A 116 28.39 22.83 1.46
CA ASP A 116 26.93 22.86 1.49
C ASP A 116 26.38 24.25 1.13
N SER A 117 25.87 24.40 -0.09
CA SER A 117 25.56 25.69 -0.72
C SER A 117 24.10 26.15 -0.56
N ASN A 118 23.25 25.47 0.23
CA ASN A 118 21.87 25.96 0.38
C ASN A 118 21.06 25.43 1.58
N PRO A 119 20.94 26.22 2.67
CA PRO A 119 19.82 26.04 3.61
C PRO A 119 19.07 27.35 3.93
N TRP A 120 17.73 27.33 3.78
CA TRP A 120 16.82 28.44 4.08
C TRP A 120 15.88 28.09 5.24
N ILE A 121 15.83 28.94 6.28
CA ILE A 121 14.68 29.23 7.15
C ILE A 121 14.82 30.65 7.73
N GLN A 122 13.71 31.39 7.76
CA GLN A 122 13.63 32.75 8.28
C GLN A 122 13.77 32.83 9.81
N GLN A 123 14.65 33.75 10.22
CA GLN A 123 14.84 34.41 11.53
C GLN A 123 14.30 33.71 12.80
N CYS A 124 15.16 32.91 13.45
CA CYS A 124 15.15 32.70 14.90
C CYS A 124 16.56 32.97 15.43
N THR A 125 16.77 34.09 16.12
CA THR A 125 18.09 34.44 16.67
C THR A 125 18.27 33.80 18.05
N VAL A 126 19.04 32.71 18.14
CA VAL A 126 19.41 32.08 19.41
C VAL A 126 20.56 32.89 20.03
N THR A 127 20.30 33.58 21.15
CA THR A 127 21.26 34.52 21.76
C THR A 127 22.09 33.93 22.90
N ARG A 128 21.90 32.64 23.27
CA ARG A 128 22.61 32.01 24.39
C ARG A 128 22.98 30.54 24.12
N VAL A 129 24.06 30.08 24.76
CA VAL A 129 24.54 28.68 24.76
C VAL A 129 23.64 27.73 25.57
N LYS A 130 22.65 28.26 26.29
CA LYS A 130 21.66 27.47 27.05
C LYS A 130 20.48 27.06 26.16
N PRO A 131 19.84 25.89 26.40
CA PRO A 131 18.67 25.47 25.65
C PRO A 131 17.60 26.56 25.70
N THR A 132 17.17 26.99 24.52
CA THR A 132 16.12 28.00 24.35
C THR A 132 14.95 27.33 23.65
N THR A 133 13.79 27.31 24.30
CA THR A 133 12.58 26.71 23.74
C THR A 133 11.86 27.75 22.88
N THR A 134 11.85 27.54 21.56
CA THR A 134 10.99 28.28 20.64
C THR A 134 9.67 27.54 20.50
N ARG A 135 8.56 28.13 20.99
CA ARG A 135 7.22 27.57 20.82
C ARG A 135 6.57 28.14 19.56
N PHE A 136 6.03 27.27 18.71
CA PHE A 136 5.28 27.68 17.53
C PHE A 136 3.88 28.19 17.95
N GLN A 137 3.38 29.23 17.28
CA GLN A 137 2.02 29.76 17.51
C GLN A 137 0.92 28.74 17.17
N SER A 138 1.23 27.77 16.29
CA SER A 138 0.37 26.61 15.99
C SER A 138 1.25 25.35 15.96
N ALA A 139 0.84 24.31 16.69
CA ALA A 139 1.55 23.04 16.68
C ALA A 139 1.54 22.40 15.29
N LEU A 140 2.70 21.93 14.83
CA LEU A 140 2.89 21.34 13.52
C LEU A 140 2.63 19.82 13.59
N THR A 141 1.78 19.31 12.72
CA THR A 141 1.63 17.84 12.52
C THR A 141 2.53 17.43 11.37
N ALA A 142 3.60 16.68 11.64
CA ALA A 142 4.56 16.27 10.64
C ALA A 142 5.09 14.85 10.90
N ARG A 143 5.22 14.05 9.84
CA ARG A 143 5.90 12.74 9.88
C ARG A 143 7.43 12.86 9.80
N TYR A 144 7.92 13.92 9.14
CA TYR A 144 9.33 14.22 9.00
C TYR A 144 9.55 15.69 9.38
N PHE A 145 10.52 15.95 10.25
CA PHE A 145 10.87 17.29 10.69
C PHE A 145 12.33 17.58 10.32
N ARG A 146 12.59 18.69 9.65
CA ARG A 146 13.92 19.07 9.15
C ARG A 146 14.24 20.51 9.55
N LEU A 147 15.43 20.72 10.13
CA LEU A 147 15.93 22.05 10.51
C LEU A 147 17.01 22.50 9.52
N TYR A 148 16.99 23.79 9.21
CA TYR A 148 17.91 24.44 8.29
C TYR A 148 18.58 25.62 9.01
N PRO A 149 19.80 25.46 9.53
CA PRO A 149 20.51 26.55 10.21
C PRO A 149 20.91 27.65 9.22
N THR A 150 20.65 28.92 9.55
CA THR A 150 20.88 30.05 8.62
C THR A 150 21.95 31.06 9.02
N ASN A 151 22.35 31.10 10.29
CA ASN A 151 23.41 32.01 10.75
C ASN A 151 24.13 31.42 11.97
N SER A 152 25.40 31.80 12.16
CA SER A 152 26.17 31.49 13.36
C SER A 152 26.83 32.74 13.90
N THR A 153 27.03 32.78 15.22
CA THR A 153 27.83 33.83 15.87
C THR A 153 29.31 33.79 15.43
N VAL A 154 29.76 32.67 14.84
CA VAL A 154 31.08 32.51 14.24
C VAL A 154 30.91 32.14 12.77
N PRO A 155 31.39 32.95 11.81
CA PRO A 155 31.26 32.66 10.38
C PRO A 155 31.84 31.28 10.04
N GLY A 156 31.03 30.42 9.41
CA GLY A 156 31.44 29.07 8.99
C GLY A 156 31.42 27.99 10.09
N ASP A 157 31.07 28.30 11.34
CA ASP A 157 31.02 27.32 12.44
C ASP A 157 29.60 27.21 13.00
N ILE A 158 28.74 26.45 12.30
CA ILE A 158 27.37 26.15 12.73
C ILE A 158 27.39 24.86 13.57
N ARG A 159 26.88 24.95 14.79
CA ARG A 159 26.73 23.80 15.71
C ARG A 159 25.34 23.80 16.29
N LEU A 160 24.63 22.67 16.18
CA LEU A 160 23.26 22.54 16.68
C LEU A 160 23.14 21.33 17.60
N LYS A 161 22.43 21.52 18.71
CA LYS A 161 21.83 20.45 19.51
C LYS A 161 20.34 20.72 19.64
N LEU A 162 19.50 19.71 19.44
CA LEU A 162 18.04 19.89 19.42
C LEU A 162 17.31 18.83 20.25
N ASP A 163 16.08 19.20 20.61
CA ASP A 163 15.03 18.28 21.05
C ASP A 163 13.69 18.77 20.50
N LEU A 164 12.73 17.86 20.36
CA LEU A 164 11.38 18.18 19.92
C LEU A 164 10.42 18.02 21.09
N LEU A 165 9.42 18.90 21.18
CA LEU A 165 8.41 18.86 22.24
C LEU A 165 7.04 18.51 21.64
N THR A 166 6.30 17.61 22.30
CA THR A 166 4.96 17.15 21.93
C THR A 166 3.99 17.22 23.12
N CYS A 167 2.72 16.90 22.86
CA CYS A 167 1.67 16.78 23.87
C CYS A 167 1.49 15.29 24.25
N LYS A 168 1.27 15.00 25.53
CA LYS A 168 1.51 13.67 26.14
C LYS A 168 0.38 12.65 26.00
N ASP A 169 -0.83 13.03 25.63
CA ASP A 169 -1.98 12.13 25.81
C ASP A 169 -2.53 11.55 24.49
N ASP A 170 -1.98 10.40 24.11
CA ASP A 170 -2.36 9.66 22.91
C ASP A 170 -3.67 8.88 23.06
N CYS A 171 -4.17 8.64 24.28
CA CYS A 171 -5.47 7.98 24.56
C CYS A 171 -6.60 8.96 25.00
N SER A 172 -6.41 10.27 24.87
CA SER A 172 -7.44 11.27 25.23
C SER A 172 -8.71 11.11 24.38
N HIS A 173 -9.90 11.47 24.91
CA HIS A 173 -11.20 11.28 24.24
C HIS A 173 -11.32 11.86 22.81
N LEU A 174 -10.40 12.72 22.39
CA LEU A 174 -10.35 13.36 21.08
C LEU A 174 -9.34 12.71 20.11
N ARG A 175 -8.38 11.94 20.63
CA ARG A 175 -7.50 11.03 19.90
C ARG A 175 -7.73 9.65 20.50
N ALA A 176 -8.76 8.95 20.05
CA ALA A 176 -8.95 7.53 20.35
C ALA A 176 -8.25 6.72 19.24
N PRO A 177 -6.96 6.35 19.40
CA PRO A 177 -6.22 5.66 18.35
C PRO A 177 -6.71 4.23 18.14
N CYS A 178 -7.30 3.63 19.19
CA CYS A 178 -7.93 2.33 19.15
C CYS A 178 -9.33 2.44 18.54
N LEU A 179 -9.54 1.67 17.48
CA LEU A 179 -10.77 1.68 16.70
C LEU A 179 -11.84 0.76 17.31
N TYR A 180 -13.09 0.97 16.90
CA TYR A 180 -14.24 0.12 17.24
C TYR A 180 -14.46 -0.07 18.75
N ASN A 181 -14.37 1.02 19.52
CA ASN A 181 -14.54 1.02 20.98
C ASN A 181 -13.58 0.07 21.72
N SER A 182 -12.42 -0.21 21.12
CA SER A 182 -11.35 -0.96 21.77
C SER A 182 -10.68 -0.11 22.87
N THR A 183 -10.09 -0.76 23.86
CA THR A 183 -9.53 -0.09 25.04
C THR A 183 -8.13 0.43 24.73
N CYS A 184 -7.87 1.71 25.02
CA CYS A 184 -6.56 2.34 24.86
C CYS A 184 -5.88 2.49 26.22
N THR A 185 -4.64 2.03 26.35
CA THR A 185 -3.81 2.26 27.52
C THR A 185 -2.52 2.96 27.13
N ASN A 186 -2.21 4.08 27.79
CA ASN A 186 -0.93 4.75 27.64
C ASN A 186 0.17 3.89 28.30
N ASP A 187 1.21 3.53 27.54
CA ASP A 187 2.35 2.77 28.05
C ASP A 187 3.45 3.72 28.57
N GLN A 188 4.50 3.15 29.17
CA GLN A 188 5.57 3.91 29.82
C GLN A 188 6.54 4.60 28.81
N GLY A 189 6.36 4.36 27.51
CA GLY A 189 7.15 4.97 26.43
C GLY A 189 6.51 6.23 25.83
N VAL A 190 7.33 7.11 25.25
CA VAL A 190 6.85 8.30 24.53
C VAL A 190 6.23 7.86 23.20
N HIS A 191 4.93 8.12 23.00
CA HIS A 191 4.09 7.60 21.91
C HIS A 191 3.83 6.09 21.93
N ASP A 192 3.88 5.49 23.11
CA ASP A 192 3.56 4.08 23.28
C ASP A 192 2.14 3.98 23.86
N PHE A 193 1.23 3.43 23.07
CA PHE A 193 -0.11 3.10 23.51
C PHE A 193 -0.40 1.67 23.07
N THR A 194 -1.01 0.90 23.97
CA THR A 194 -1.48 -0.44 23.65
C THR A 194 -2.99 -0.41 23.48
N CYS A 195 -3.46 -0.95 22.35
CA CYS A 195 -4.87 -1.19 22.14
C CYS A 195 -5.23 -2.63 22.54
N THR A 196 -6.14 -2.78 23.51
CA THR A 196 -6.75 -4.07 23.80
C THR A 196 -8.02 -4.22 22.96
N CYS A 197 -7.94 -5.10 21.96
CA CYS A 197 -9.00 -5.26 20.97
C CYS A 197 -10.19 -6.04 21.51
N GLN A 198 -11.39 -5.66 21.06
CA GLN A 198 -12.59 -6.46 21.26
C GLN A 198 -12.51 -7.75 20.41
N ASP A 199 -13.22 -8.79 20.85
CA ASP A 199 -13.28 -10.08 20.14
C ASP A 199 -13.63 -9.88 18.65
N GLY A 200 -12.78 -10.41 17.78
CA GLY A 200 -12.93 -10.28 16.34
C GLY A 200 -12.20 -9.07 15.72
N PHE A 201 -11.34 -8.38 16.47
CA PHE A 201 -10.48 -7.31 15.97
C PHE A 201 -9.02 -7.51 16.40
N HIS A 202 -8.06 -7.11 15.57
CA HIS A 202 -6.62 -7.18 15.83
C HIS A 202 -5.84 -6.02 15.21
N GLY A 203 -4.51 -6.07 15.38
CA GLY A 203 -3.55 -5.06 14.95
C GLY A 203 -3.39 -3.93 15.95
N ASP A 204 -2.35 -3.12 15.78
CA ASP A 204 -1.87 -2.13 16.77
C ASP A 204 -2.91 -1.06 17.15
N ARG A 205 -3.96 -0.90 16.33
CA ARG A 205 -5.07 0.03 16.57
C ARG A 205 -6.44 -0.64 16.61
N CYS A 206 -6.49 -1.98 16.65
CA CYS A 206 -7.72 -2.77 16.56
C CYS A 206 -8.58 -2.45 15.32
N GLY A 207 -7.96 -1.90 14.27
CA GLY A 207 -8.62 -1.52 13.02
C GLY A 207 -8.94 -2.69 12.10
N GLN A 208 -8.38 -3.86 12.38
CA GLN A 208 -8.41 -5.02 11.51
C GLN A 208 -9.44 -6.01 12.07
N LEU A 209 -10.52 -6.25 11.34
CA LEU A 209 -11.53 -7.26 11.69
C LEU A 209 -10.99 -8.67 11.39
N ASP A 210 -11.01 -9.59 12.37
CA ASP A 210 -10.74 -11.03 12.20
C ASP A 210 -11.68 -11.67 11.17
N LYS A 211 -12.82 -11.04 10.90
CA LYS A 211 -13.83 -11.52 9.97
C LYS A 211 -13.52 -11.25 8.48
N TYR A 212 -12.49 -10.45 8.15
CA TYR A 212 -12.27 -9.96 6.78
C TYR A 212 -10.89 -10.26 6.16
N ARG A 213 -10.13 -11.24 6.66
CA ARG A 213 -8.88 -11.63 5.99
C ARG A 213 -8.35 -13.02 6.34
N THR A 214 -9.12 -14.09 6.12
CA THR A 214 -8.53 -15.43 6.11
C THR A 214 -7.95 -15.74 4.73
N CYS A 215 -6.78 -15.19 4.41
CA CYS A 215 -5.97 -15.61 3.24
C CYS A 215 -5.22 -16.93 3.46
N ALA A 216 -5.86 -17.81 4.24
CA ALA A 216 -5.39 -19.12 4.65
C ALA A 216 -6.55 -20.14 4.64
N VAL A 217 -7.60 -19.87 3.86
CA VAL A 217 -8.75 -20.78 3.74
C VAL A 217 -8.35 -21.96 2.86
N PRO A 218 -8.53 -23.21 3.31
CA PRO A 218 -8.21 -24.38 2.51
C PRO A 218 -9.15 -24.47 1.30
N LEU A 219 -8.57 -24.68 0.11
CA LEU A 219 -9.32 -24.92 -1.12
C LEU A 219 -9.98 -26.31 -1.16
N GLY A 220 -9.49 -27.22 -0.31
CA GLY A 220 -10.23 -28.40 0.09
C GLY A 220 -9.69 -29.70 -0.46
N LEU A 221 -8.37 -29.81 -0.58
CA LEU A 221 -7.71 -31.11 -0.75
C LEU A 221 -7.94 -31.99 0.47
N GLY A 222 -7.73 -31.47 1.69
CA GLY A 222 -7.94 -32.19 2.94
C GLY A 222 -9.41 -32.46 3.26
N THR A 223 -10.32 -31.57 2.85
CA THR A 223 -11.76 -31.65 3.12
C THR A 223 -12.55 -32.41 2.05
N LEU A 224 -11.91 -32.82 0.96
CA LEU A 224 -12.53 -33.46 -0.21
C LEU A 224 -13.42 -32.54 -1.06
N ALA A 225 -13.40 -31.22 -0.85
CA ALA A 225 -14.07 -30.29 -1.75
C ALA A 225 -13.44 -30.26 -3.15
N ILE A 226 -12.12 -30.50 -3.24
CA ILE A 226 -11.45 -30.84 -4.48
C ILE A 226 -11.58 -32.35 -4.69
N SER A 227 -12.26 -32.76 -5.76
CA SER A 227 -12.50 -34.17 -6.10
C SER A 227 -11.23 -34.88 -6.61
N ASP A 228 -11.21 -36.21 -6.57
CA ASP A 228 -10.05 -37.00 -7.04
C ASP A 228 -9.73 -36.74 -8.52
N SER A 229 -10.76 -36.53 -9.35
CA SER A 229 -10.60 -36.21 -10.79
C SER A 229 -9.89 -34.89 -11.07
N GLN A 230 -9.77 -34.01 -10.07
CA GLN A 230 -9.08 -32.73 -10.19
C GLN A 230 -7.58 -32.82 -9.87
N ILE A 231 -7.10 -33.99 -9.42
CA ILE A 231 -5.71 -34.16 -8.99
C ILE A 231 -5.02 -35.12 -9.95
N SER A 232 -3.91 -34.68 -10.55
CA SER A 232 -3.09 -35.49 -11.44
C SER A 232 -1.62 -35.36 -11.08
N ALA A 233 -0.79 -36.25 -11.59
CA ALA A 233 0.65 -36.21 -11.39
C ALA A 233 1.39 -36.64 -12.65
N SER A 234 2.69 -36.30 -12.72
CA SER A 234 3.60 -36.77 -13.76
C SER A 234 3.69 -38.29 -13.81
N SER A 235 3.71 -38.91 -12.63
CA SER A 235 3.84 -40.35 -12.43
C SER A 235 3.33 -40.74 -11.05
N GLN A 236 3.20 -42.04 -10.81
CA GLN A 236 2.84 -42.58 -9.50
C GLN A 236 3.44 -43.96 -9.29
N LYS A 237 3.82 -44.27 -8.05
CA LYS A 237 4.19 -45.62 -7.65
C LYS A 237 2.94 -46.50 -7.50
N ASN A 238 3.01 -47.76 -7.92
CA ASN A 238 1.95 -48.75 -7.69
C ASN A 238 1.65 -48.94 -6.19
N GLY A 239 0.39 -49.23 -5.86
CA GLY A 239 -0.03 -49.58 -4.49
C GLY A 239 -0.73 -48.47 -3.69
N GLY A 240 -1.57 -47.66 -4.35
CA GLY A 240 -2.47 -46.72 -3.65
C GLY A 240 -1.76 -45.49 -3.08
N VAL A 241 -0.76 -44.97 -3.79
CA VAL A 241 -0.05 -43.72 -3.48
C VAL A 241 -0.14 -42.74 -4.66
N GLY A 242 -1.29 -42.76 -5.34
CA GLY A 242 -1.58 -41.89 -6.47
C GLY A 242 -1.83 -40.44 -6.08
N PRO A 243 -2.02 -39.55 -7.07
CA PRO A 243 -2.27 -38.13 -6.85
C PRO A 243 -3.48 -37.87 -5.94
N GLU A 244 -4.54 -38.69 -6.04
CA GLU A 244 -5.74 -38.62 -5.21
C GLU A 244 -5.47 -38.77 -3.71
N MET A 245 -4.35 -39.40 -3.36
CA MET A 245 -3.93 -39.63 -1.98
C MET A 245 -3.13 -38.46 -1.41
N ALA A 246 -2.80 -37.43 -2.21
CA ALA A 246 -1.98 -36.29 -1.81
C ALA A 246 -2.71 -35.27 -0.89
N ARG A 247 -3.66 -35.71 -0.08
CA ARG A 247 -4.52 -34.82 0.71
C ARG A 247 -3.94 -34.59 2.10
N LEU A 248 -3.87 -33.33 2.53
CA LEU A 248 -3.38 -32.96 3.87
C LEU A 248 -4.10 -33.75 4.96
N ASN A 249 -3.36 -34.20 5.98
CA ASN A 249 -3.88 -34.96 7.13
C ASN A 249 -4.59 -36.29 6.82
N LEU A 250 -4.55 -36.78 5.57
CA LEU A 250 -5.14 -38.07 5.22
C LEU A 250 -4.44 -39.22 5.98
N ARG A 251 -5.23 -40.00 6.72
CA ARG A 251 -4.74 -41.06 7.65
C ARG A 251 -3.99 -42.20 6.98
N LYS A 252 -4.24 -42.51 5.72
CA LYS A 252 -3.53 -43.54 4.96
C LYS A 252 -3.26 -43.03 3.55
N GLY A 253 -2.46 -41.96 3.42
CA GLY A 253 -2.25 -41.27 2.15
C GLY A 253 -0.83 -40.75 1.90
N GLY A 254 -0.74 -39.89 0.89
CA GLY A 254 0.45 -39.24 0.36
C GLY A 254 0.81 -39.75 -1.03
N TRP A 255 0.87 -38.84 -1.99
CA TRP A 255 1.33 -39.15 -3.35
C TRP A 255 2.82 -39.47 -3.34
N ARG A 256 3.20 -40.47 -4.14
CA ARG A 256 4.59 -40.79 -4.45
C ARG A 256 4.77 -40.96 -5.96
N PRO A 257 5.71 -40.25 -6.60
CA PRO A 257 6.04 -40.46 -8.01
C PRO A 257 6.72 -41.82 -8.23
N ASP A 258 6.83 -42.22 -9.49
CA ASP A 258 7.71 -43.32 -9.90
C ASP A 258 9.18 -42.96 -9.62
N LEU A 259 10.00 -43.94 -9.26
CA LEU A 259 11.43 -43.73 -9.01
C LEU A 259 12.21 -43.36 -10.28
N ALA A 260 11.69 -43.74 -11.46
CA ALA A 260 12.30 -43.39 -12.74
C ALA A 260 11.97 -41.96 -13.22
N ASP A 261 11.04 -41.27 -12.55
CA ASP A 261 10.64 -39.90 -12.90
C ASP A 261 11.63 -38.88 -12.35
N SER A 262 12.39 -38.25 -13.25
CA SER A 262 13.41 -37.26 -12.90
C SER A 262 12.85 -35.85 -12.66
N GLN A 263 11.60 -35.59 -13.03
CA GLN A 263 10.94 -34.29 -12.89
C GLN A 263 9.50 -34.45 -12.39
N PRO A 264 9.33 -34.99 -11.17
CA PRO A 264 8.02 -35.29 -10.65
C PRO A 264 7.22 -34.00 -10.41
N TRP A 265 5.93 -34.02 -10.70
CA TRP A 265 5.01 -32.95 -10.35
C TRP A 265 3.65 -33.48 -9.92
N LEU A 266 3.00 -32.75 -9.01
CA LEU A 266 1.61 -32.94 -8.62
C LEU A 266 0.81 -31.72 -9.09
N GLN A 267 -0.27 -31.93 -9.82
CA GLN A 267 -1.12 -30.90 -10.39
C GLN A 267 -2.51 -30.93 -9.76
N VAL A 268 -3.06 -29.74 -9.54
CA VAL A 268 -4.43 -29.53 -9.10
C VAL A 268 -5.16 -28.66 -10.11
N ASP A 269 -6.26 -29.15 -10.67
CA ASP A 269 -7.22 -28.39 -11.48
C ASP A 269 -8.28 -27.77 -10.56
N LEU A 270 -8.24 -26.45 -10.38
CA LEU A 270 -9.18 -25.70 -9.55
C LEU A 270 -10.54 -25.47 -10.27
N LEU A 271 -10.72 -26.01 -11.48
CA LEU A 271 -11.87 -25.92 -12.39
C LEU A 271 -12.18 -24.52 -12.92
N ARG A 272 -11.77 -23.48 -12.19
CA ARG A 272 -11.88 -22.06 -12.54
C ARG A 272 -10.64 -21.30 -12.06
N PRO A 273 -10.28 -20.17 -12.70
CA PRO A 273 -9.24 -19.30 -12.18
C PRO A 273 -9.52 -18.93 -10.73
N THR A 274 -8.56 -19.24 -9.85
CA THR A 274 -8.69 -19.09 -8.41
C THR A 274 -7.42 -18.47 -7.87
N LEU A 275 -7.55 -17.57 -6.90
CA LEU A 275 -6.39 -16.99 -6.25
C LEU A 275 -5.81 -17.97 -5.24
N VAL A 276 -4.52 -18.27 -5.37
CA VAL A 276 -3.76 -19.13 -4.47
C VAL A 276 -2.79 -18.26 -3.69
N THR A 277 -2.97 -18.26 -2.37
CA THR A 277 -2.22 -17.40 -1.44
C THR A 277 -1.26 -18.18 -0.56
N GLY A 278 -1.32 -19.51 -0.60
CA GLY A 278 -0.44 -20.34 0.19
C GLY A 278 -0.51 -21.81 -0.20
N VAL A 279 0.47 -22.55 0.27
CA VAL A 279 0.61 -24.00 0.09
C VAL A 279 0.98 -24.62 1.43
N VAL A 280 0.33 -25.73 1.78
CA VAL A 280 0.67 -26.52 2.95
C VAL A 280 1.10 -27.91 2.51
N THR A 281 2.30 -28.33 2.92
CA THR A 281 2.89 -29.63 2.58
C THR A 281 3.06 -30.49 3.83
N GLN A 282 2.98 -31.80 3.67
CA GLN A 282 3.19 -32.76 4.76
C GLN A 282 3.73 -34.08 4.20
N GLY A 283 4.75 -34.65 4.85
CA GLY A 283 5.27 -35.98 4.51
C GLY A 283 4.40 -37.11 5.04
N ARG A 284 4.91 -38.35 5.06
CA ARG A 284 4.42 -39.50 5.87
C ARG A 284 5.35 -40.71 5.74
N THR A 285 5.33 -41.62 6.73
CA THR A 285 6.00 -42.94 6.65
C THR A 285 7.49 -42.85 6.33
N GLY A 286 8.20 -41.96 7.03
CA GLY A 286 9.64 -41.71 6.89
C GLY A 286 10.05 -41.01 5.60
N THR A 287 9.11 -40.47 4.82
CA THR A 287 9.42 -39.77 3.55
C THR A 287 8.68 -38.45 3.46
N TRP A 288 9.34 -37.41 2.95
CA TRP A 288 8.78 -36.06 2.79
C TRP A 288 9.53 -35.28 1.70
N VAL A 289 8.94 -34.17 1.28
CA VAL A 289 9.57 -33.17 0.40
C VAL A 289 10.22 -32.11 1.29
N GLU A 290 11.48 -31.76 0.99
CA GLU A 290 12.28 -30.77 1.73
C GLU A 290 12.23 -29.40 1.07
N THR A 291 12.23 -29.36 -0.28
CA THR A 291 12.00 -28.13 -1.04
C THR A 291 11.16 -28.40 -2.28
N TYR A 292 10.43 -27.40 -2.75
CA TYR A 292 9.66 -27.48 -4.00
C TYR A 292 9.63 -26.15 -4.74
N LYS A 293 9.23 -26.23 -6.02
CA LYS A 293 8.88 -25.07 -6.85
C LYS A 293 7.40 -25.11 -7.19
N ILE A 294 6.84 -23.96 -7.56
CA ILE A 294 5.45 -23.85 -8.02
C ILE A 294 5.45 -23.44 -9.50
N GLY A 295 4.69 -24.17 -10.31
CA GLY A 295 4.31 -23.77 -11.66
C GLY A 295 2.81 -23.52 -11.72
N TYR A 296 2.35 -22.60 -12.57
CA TYR A 296 0.93 -22.34 -12.76
C TYR A 296 0.58 -22.06 -14.23
N SER A 297 -0.68 -22.34 -14.62
CA SER A 297 -1.20 -22.07 -15.96
C SER A 297 -2.73 -21.88 -15.93
N ASP A 298 -3.27 -21.20 -16.94
CA ASP A 298 -4.71 -21.13 -17.22
C ASP A 298 -5.15 -22.18 -18.26
N VAL A 299 -4.20 -22.84 -18.93
CA VAL A 299 -4.43 -23.81 -19.99
C VAL A 299 -3.99 -25.20 -19.53
N LYS A 300 -4.79 -26.21 -19.88
CA LYS A 300 -4.53 -27.60 -19.50
C LYS A 300 -3.44 -28.19 -20.39
N ASP A 301 -2.42 -28.79 -19.75
CA ASP A 301 -1.52 -29.79 -20.35
C ASP A 301 -0.82 -29.39 -21.67
N ASP A 302 -0.60 -28.11 -21.93
CA ASP A 302 0.08 -27.59 -23.15
C ASP A 302 1.60 -27.39 -22.98
N GLY A 303 2.14 -27.65 -21.78
CA GLY A 303 3.55 -27.43 -21.45
C GLY A 303 3.93 -25.97 -21.15
N SER A 304 2.98 -25.03 -21.13
CA SER A 304 3.23 -23.59 -20.94
C SER A 304 3.17 -23.12 -19.47
N PHE A 305 3.59 -23.98 -18.53
CA PHE A 305 3.58 -23.60 -17.11
C PHE A 305 4.58 -22.49 -16.83
N VAL A 306 4.09 -21.42 -16.20
CA VAL A 306 4.92 -20.32 -15.75
C VAL A 306 5.40 -20.64 -14.34
N MET A 307 6.71 -20.59 -14.15
CA MET A 307 7.31 -20.83 -12.85
C MET A 307 7.13 -19.59 -11.97
N TYR A 308 6.78 -19.82 -10.70
CA TYR A 308 6.74 -18.77 -9.70
C TYR A 308 8.16 -18.26 -9.42
N LYS A 309 8.36 -16.94 -9.40
CA LYS A 309 9.69 -16.33 -9.43
C LYS A 309 9.98 -15.46 -8.20
N ASN A 310 11.26 -15.38 -7.84
CA ASN A 310 11.80 -14.36 -6.97
C ASN A 310 11.79 -12.99 -7.67
N PRO A 311 11.92 -11.88 -6.92
CA PRO A 311 12.03 -10.53 -7.50
C PRO A 311 13.18 -10.37 -8.52
N ASP A 312 14.22 -11.19 -8.41
CA ASP A 312 15.38 -11.21 -9.32
C ASP A 312 15.13 -12.02 -10.62
N GLY A 313 13.94 -12.61 -10.79
CA GLY A 313 13.56 -13.41 -11.97
C GLY A 313 13.96 -14.88 -11.91
N SER A 314 14.71 -15.32 -10.90
CA SER A 314 15.01 -16.73 -10.67
C SER A 314 13.76 -17.49 -10.20
N ASP A 315 13.68 -18.79 -10.49
CA ASP A 315 12.57 -19.60 -9.98
C ASP A 315 12.61 -19.69 -8.46
N LYS A 316 11.47 -19.42 -7.81
CA LYS A 316 11.34 -19.49 -6.36
C LYS A 316 11.39 -20.94 -5.90
N VAL A 317 12.35 -21.24 -5.03
CA VAL A 317 12.40 -22.47 -4.25
C VAL A 317 11.78 -22.19 -2.87
N PHE A 318 10.82 -23.03 -2.47
CA PHE A 318 10.14 -22.98 -1.18
C PHE A 318 10.69 -24.07 -0.27
N GLU A 319 10.99 -23.71 0.97
CA GLU A 319 11.35 -24.66 2.04
C GLU A 319 10.08 -25.38 2.52
N ALA A 320 10.14 -26.70 2.63
CA ALA A 320 9.01 -27.56 2.97
C ALA A 320 9.25 -28.28 4.30
N ASN A 321 9.08 -29.60 4.33
CA ASN A 321 9.06 -30.36 5.57
C ASN A 321 10.46 -30.77 6.00
N LEU A 322 10.66 -30.84 7.32
CA LEU A 322 11.86 -31.41 7.94
C LEU A 322 11.64 -32.84 8.47
N ASN A 323 10.40 -33.30 8.46
CA ASN A 323 9.99 -34.63 8.92
C ASN A 323 8.71 -35.10 8.19
N ASP A 324 8.26 -36.31 8.51
CA ASP A 324 7.12 -36.94 7.85
C ASP A 324 5.76 -36.70 8.52
N GLY A 325 5.74 -36.01 9.67
CA GLY A 325 4.55 -35.83 10.51
C GLY A 325 3.97 -34.42 10.44
N ASP A 326 4.81 -33.41 10.57
CA ASP A 326 4.40 -32.01 10.70
C ASP A 326 4.02 -31.40 9.35
N SER A 327 2.99 -30.56 9.35
CA SER A 327 2.62 -29.76 8.19
C SER A 327 3.45 -28.49 8.13
N MET A 328 4.00 -28.17 6.97
CA MET A 328 4.71 -26.91 6.70
C MET A 328 3.85 -26.03 5.80
N ARG A 329 3.64 -24.77 6.21
CA ARG A 329 2.92 -23.78 5.42
C ARG A 329 3.92 -22.80 4.79
N ASN A 330 3.72 -22.48 3.52
CA ASN A 330 4.36 -21.37 2.84
C ASN A 330 3.30 -20.42 2.30
N ASP A 331 3.49 -19.13 2.52
CA ASP A 331 2.68 -18.10 1.89
C ASP A 331 3.24 -17.78 0.50
N VAL A 332 2.34 -17.55 -0.45
CA VAL A 332 2.65 -17.21 -1.84
C VAL A 332 2.35 -15.73 -2.03
N SER A 333 3.41 -14.92 -2.06
CA SER A 333 3.34 -13.46 -2.17
C SER A 333 4.33 -12.93 -3.21
N PRO A 334 3.88 -12.34 -4.32
CA PRO A 334 2.47 -12.06 -4.68
C PRO A 334 1.62 -13.34 -4.92
N PRO A 335 0.29 -13.29 -4.69
CA PRO A 335 -0.57 -14.45 -4.88
C PRO A 335 -0.71 -14.84 -6.35
N ILE A 336 -0.93 -16.13 -6.61
CA ILE A 336 -1.06 -16.67 -7.97
C ILE A 336 -2.55 -16.69 -8.36
N LEU A 337 -2.92 -16.07 -9.49
CA LEU A 337 -4.25 -16.22 -10.08
C LEU A 337 -4.16 -17.16 -11.28
N ALA A 338 -4.61 -18.42 -11.10
CA ALA A 338 -4.56 -19.42 -12.15
C ALA A 338 -5.62 -20.52 -11.94
N ARG A 339 -5.88 -21.33 -12.98
CA ARG A 339 -6.72 -22.53 -12.86
C ARG A 339 -5.91 -23.78 -12.47
N TYR A 340 -4.73 -23.95 -13.04
CA TYR A 340 -3.89 -25.13 -12.83
C TYR A 340 -2.67 -24.75 -11.99
N ILE A 341 -2.45 -25.50 -10.90
CA ILE A 341 -1.29 -25.33 -10.02
C ILE A 341 -0.50 -26.62 -10.01
N ARG A 342 0.81 -26.54 -10.25
CA ARG A 342 1.78 -27.62 -10.12
C ARG A 342 2.70 -27.36 -8.95
N VAL A 343 2.82 -28.35 -8.08
CA VAL A 343 3.88 -28.44 -7.05
C VAL A 343 4.93 -29.42 -7.56
N LEU A 344 6.16 -28.94 -7.70
CA LEU A 344 7.29 -29.69 -8.25
C LEU A 344 8.33 -29.91 -7.14
N PRO A 345 8.40 -31.12 -6.54
CA PRO A 345 9.47 -31.45 -5.60
C PRO A 345 10.85 -31.17 -6.19
N HIS A 346 11.69 -30.49 -5.42
CA HIS A 346 13.04 -30.10 -5.82
C HIS A 346 14.11 -30.86 -5.03
N THR A 347 13.95 -30.95 -3.71
CA THR A 347 14.73 -31.85 -2.85
C THR A 347 13.80 -32.59 -1.88
N TRP A 348 14.24 -33.74 -1.37
CA TRP A 348 13.43 -34.63 -0.55
C TRP A 348 14.29 -35.49 0.36
N SER A 349 13.64 -36.08 1.37
CA SER A 349 14.29 -36.95 2.33
C SER A 349 15.06 -38.10 1.66
N PRO A 350 16.14 -38.64 2.26
CA PRO A 350 16.92 -39.74 1.66
C PRO A 350 16.10 -41.00 1.30
N LEU A 351 14.94 -41.20 1.95
CA LEU A 351 14.05 -42.33 1.71
C LEU A 351 13.05 -42.10 0.56
N GLY A 352 13.04 -40.91 -0.04
CA GLY A 352 12.26 -40.55 -1.22
C GLY A 352 11.16 -39.52 -0.97
N ILE A 353 10.34 -39.32 -1.99
CA ILE A 353 9.26 -38.35 -2.00
C ILE A 353 8.00 -38.97 -1.38
N LYS A 354 7.33 -38.21 -0.51
CA LYS A 354 5.90 -38.36 -0.27
C LYS A 354 5.31 -37.00 0.03
N LEU A 355 4.20 -36.68 -0.63
CA LEU A 355 3.55 -35.38 -0.49
C LEU A 355 2.07 -35.54 -0.16
N ARG A 356 1.65 -34.88 0.91
CA ARG A 356 0.29 -34.47 1.19
C ARG A 356 0.23 -32.95 1.10
N LEU A 357 -0.83 -32.42 0.54
CA LEU A 357 -0.96 -31.06 0.06
C LEU A 357 -2.30 -30.46 0.51
N GLU A 358 -2.29 -29.18 0.83
CA GLU A 358 -3.46 -28.29 0.80
C GLU A 358 -3.06 -27.00 0.09
N LEU A 359 -3.96 -26.45 -0.72
CA LEU A 359 -3.78 -25.13 -1.32
C LEU A 359 -4.65 -24.15 -0.55
N LEU A 360 -4.11 -22.96 -0.28
CA LEU A 360 -4.80 -21.93 0.46
C LEU A 360 -5.26 -20.82 -0.48
N THR A 361 -6.42 -20.25 -0.17
CA THR A 361 -6.97 -19.08 -0.82
C THR A 361 -7.37 -18.04 0.23
N CYS A 362 -7.84 -16.88 -0.24
CA CYS A 362 -8.64 -16.01 0.59
C CYS A 362 -10.11 -16.41 0.43
N ASP A 363 -10.86 -16.50 1.53
CA ASP A 363 -12.31 -16.53 1.43
C ASP A 363 -12.77 -15.19 0.85
N TYR A 364 -13.05 -15.23 -0.44
CA TYR A 364 -13.53 -14.10 -1.23
C TYR A 364 -15.05 -14.06 -1.31
N SER A 365 -15.76 -14.65 -0.34
CA SER A 365 -17.19 -14.39 -0.15
C SER A 365 -17.51 -12.87 -0.08
N TYR A 366 -16.50 -12.01 0.14
CA TYR A 366 -16.64 -10.55 0.18
C TYR A 366 -15.86 -9.75 -0.90
N CYS A 367 -15.06 -10.34 -1.79
CA CYS A 367 -14.42 -9.58 -2.92
C CYS A 367 -15.25 -9.54 -4.21
N SER A 368 -16.48 -10.02 -4.17
CA SER A 368 -17.52 -9.67 -5.15
C SER A 368 -18.34 -8.45 -4.72
N THR A 369 -17.98 -7.80 -3.58
CA THR A 369 -18.66 -6.59 -3.12
C THR A 369 -18.39 -5.45 -4.09
N ALA A 370 -19.46 -4.85 -4.62
CA ALA A 370 -19.35 -3.73 -5.54
C ALA A 370 -18.62 -2.56 -4.88
N MET A 371 -17.57 -2.05 -5.52
CA MET A 371 -16.76 -0.93 -5.04
C MET A 371 -17.49 0.43 -5.02
N GLY A 372 -18.73 0.48 -5.50
CA GLY A 372 -19.56 1.68 -5.44
C GLY A 372 -19.90 2.34 -6.76
N VAL A 373 -19.43 1.79 -7.90
CA VAL A 373 -19.76 2.35 -9.23
C VAL A 373 -21.26 2.27 -9.51
N GLN A 374 -21.90 1.12 -9.24
CA GLN A 374 -23.36 1.00 -9.40
C GLN A 374 -24.14 1.81 -8.35
N SER A 375 -23.73 1.74 -7.08
CA SER A 375 -24.49 2.34 -5.96
C SER A 375 -24.33 3.86 -5.83
N GLY A 376 -23.35 4.46 -6.52
CA GLY A 376 -23.04 5.88 -6.39
C GLY A 376 -22.04 6.21 -5.28
N ALA A 377 -21.54 5.22 -4.54
CA ALA A 377 -20.49 5.43 -3.54
C ALA A 377 -19.14 5.83 -4.18
N VAL A 378 -18.89 5.44 -5.43
CA VAL A 378 -17.93 6.14 -6.30
C VAL A 378 -18.66 7.33 -6.89
N THR A 379 -18.22 8.55 -6.56
CA THR A 379 -18.86 9.79 -7.00
C THR A 379 -18.56 10.12 -8.47
N ASP A 380 -19.30 11.06 -9.05
CA ASP A 380 -19.19 11.39 -10.48
C ASP A 380 -17.80 11.97 -10.84
N ASP A 381 -17.18 12.74 -9.93
CA ASP A 381 -15.84 13.31 -10.11
C ASP A 381 -14.71 12.28 -10.08
N GLN A 382 -14.99 11.06 -9.59
CA GLN A 382 -14.06 9.95 -9.63
C GLN A 382 -14.04 9.23 -10.99
N MET A 383 -14.94 9.56 -11.91
CA MET A 383 -15.06 8.87 -13.20
C MET A 383 -14.72 9.80 -14.36
N THR A 384 -13.66 9.48 -15.09
CA THR A 384 -13.16 10.25 -16.23
C THR A 384 -12.99 9.36 -17.45
N ALA A 385 -12.92 9.95 -18.65
CA ALA A 385 -12.67 9.21 -19.88
C ALA A 385 -11.86 10.04 -20.86
N SER A 386 -11.29 9.38 -21.87
CA SER A 386 -10.60 10.03 -23.00
C SER A 386 -11.52 10.99 -23.77
N SER A 387 -12.77 10.58 -24.01
CA SER A 387 -13.78 11.36 -24.72
C SER A 387 -15.19 10.90 -24.33
N PHE A 388 -16.20 11.71 -24.63
CA PHE A 388 -17.60 11.29 -24.49
C PHE A 388 -18.57 12.10 -25.36
N LYS A 389 -19.66 11.47 -25.81
CA LYS A 389 -20.79 12.17 -26.43
C LYS A 389 -21.62 12.91 -25.39
N GLY A 390 -22.20 14.05 -25.80
CA GLY A 390 -23.13 14.81 -24.95
C GLY A 390 -24.27 13.94 -24.42
N GLY A 391 -24.42 13.87 -23.09
CA GLY A 391 -25.41 13.03 -22.42
C GLY A 391 -24.94 11.61 -22.05
N TYR A 392 -23.74 11.21 -22.49
CA TYR A 392 -23.09 9.90 -22.25
C TYR A 392 -21.75 10.06 -21.51
N GLN A 393 -21.74 10.95 -20.51
CA GLN A 393 -20.54 11.26 -19.73
C GLN A 393 -19.98 10.03 -18.99
N PRO A 394 -18.69 10.04 -18.58
CA PRO A 394 -18.03 8.88 -17.96
C PRO A 394 -18.76 8.33 -16.73
N TRP A 395 -19.25 9.22 -15.87
CA TRP A 395 -20.00 8.86 -14.66
C TRP A 395 -21.39 8.27 -14.92
N LYS A 396 -21.83 8.18 -16.19
CA LYS A 396 -23.01 7.42 -16.60
C LYS A 396 -22.70 5.95 -16.87
N ALA A 397 -21.43 5.51 -16.82
CA ALA A 397 -21.02 4.11 -16.97
C ALA A 397 -21.30 3.25 -15.72
N ARG A 398 -22.50 3.35 -15.14
CA ARG A 398 -22.90 2.64 -13.93
C ARG A 398 -23.79 1.46 -14.29
N LEU A 399 -23.49 0.29 -13.72
CA LEU A 399 -24.25 -0.93 -13.97
C LEU A 399 -25.74 -0.73 -13.67
N ASN A 400 -26.62 -1.26 -14.51
CA ASN A 400 -28.08 -1.13 -14.44
C ASN A 400 -28.59 0.33 -14.46
N GLY A 401 -27.75 1.27 -14.90
CA GLY A 401 -28.15 2.67 -15.09
C GLY A 401 -29.04 2.86 -16.33
N THR A 402 -29.79 3.96 -16.35
CA THR A 402 -30.62 4.35 -17.51
C THR A 402 -29.82 4.97 -18.66
N ARG A 403 -28.51 5.16 -18.47
CA ARG A 403 -27.55 5.67 -19.45
C ARG A 403 -26.25 4.88 -19.35
N ALA A 404 -25.32 5.14 -20.28
CA ALA A 404 -23.99 4.56 -20.34
C ALA A 404 -22.96 5.64 -20.67
N TRP A 405 -21.67 5.31 -20.57
CA TRP A 405 -20.63 6.08 -21.22
C TRP A 405 -20.54 5.68 -22.70
N GLN A 406 -20.31 6.66 -23.55
CA GLN A 406 -20.09 6.45 -24.99
C GLN A 406 -18.98 7.39 -25.44
N MET A 407 -17.92 6.82 -26.01
CA MET A 407 -16.82 7.56 -26.64
C MET A 407 -17.33 8.45 -27.78
N ASP A 408 -16.74 9.63 -27.93
CA ASP A 408 -17.09 10.56 -29.01
C ASP A 408 -16.50 10.11 -30.35
N THR A 409 -15.25 9.63 -30.30
CA THR A 409 -14.53 9.04 -31.42
C THR A 409 -14.39 7.54 -31.19
N GLU A 410 -14.76 6.73 -32.18
CA GLU A 410 -14.64 5.28 -32.12
C GLU A 410 -13.26 4.83 -32.61
N ASP A 411 -12.36 4.53 -31.66
CA ASP A 411 -11.03 4.01 -31.92
C ASP A 411 -10.54 3.12 -30.75
N THR A 412 -9.39 2.48 -30.93
CA THR A 412 -8.81 1.53 -29.96
C THR A 412 -7.99 2.20 -28.85
N THR A 413 -7.94 3.53 -28.79
CA THR A 413 -7.17 4.32 -27.81
C THR A 413 -8.07 4.95 -26.74
N GLN A 414 -9.38 4.81 -26.88
CA GLN A 414 -10.35 5.32 -25.91
C GLN A 414 -10.24 4.59 -24.57
N TRP A 415 -10.43 5.34 -23.48
CA TRP A 415 -10.36 4.81 -22.12
C TRP A 415 -11.44 5.41 -21.22
N LEU A 416 -11.86 4.62 -20.23
CA LEU A 416 -12.72 5.02 -19.11
C LEU A 416 -11.95 4.68 -17.83
N GLN A 417 -11.81 5.66 -16.94
CA GLN A 417 -11.03 5.57 -15.71
C GLN A 417 -11.92 5.80 -14.50
N VAL A 418 -11.60 5.09 -13.42
CA VAL A 418 -12.21 5.28 -12.10
C VAL A 418 -11.11 5.50 -11.07
N ASP A 419 -11.09 6.68 -10.46
CA ASP A 419 -10.22 7.00 -9.32
C ASP A 419 -10.83 6.45 -8.03
N LEU A 420 -10.20 5.43 -7.43
CA LEU A 420 -10.67 4.79 -6.20
C LEU A 420 -10.22 5.52 -4.92
N ARG A 421 -9.53 6.66 -5.02
CA ARG A 421 -8.98 7.54 -3.95
C ARG A 421 -7.95 6.90 -3.02
N ARG A 422 -7.88 5.58 -2.96
CA ARG A 422 -6.90 4.79 -2.20
C ARG A 422 -6.55 3.53 -2.98
N ALA A 423 -5.35 3.01 -2.74
CA ALA A 423 -4.95 1.72 -3.30
C ALA A 423 -5.83 0.60 -2.74
N VAL A 424 -6.52 -0.13 -3.61
CA VAL A 424 -7.40 -1.26 -3.26
C VAL A 424 -7.14 -2.44 -4.18
N MET A 425 -7.46 -3.63 -3.68
CA MET A 425 -7.39 -4.87 -4.47
C MET A 425 -8.66 -5.00 -5.31
N VAL A 426 -8.51 -4.88 -6.63
CA VAL A 426 -9.59 -5.10 -7.60
C VAL A 426 -9.50 -6.54 -8.11
N THR A 427 -10.55 -7.33 -7.88
CA THR A 427 -10.61 -8.76 -8.20
C THR A 427 -11.39 -9.09 -9.47
N GLY A 428 -12.16 -8.12 -9.98
CA GLY A 428 -12.95 -8.30 -11.19
C GLY A 428 -13.67 -7.02 -11.62
N VAL A 429 -14.17 -7.05 -12.85
CA VAL A 429 -14.96 -5.96 -13.44
C VAL A 429 -16.22 -6.58 -14.06
N GLN A 430 -17.38 -5.98 -13.79
CA GLN A 430 -18.63 -6.30 -14.47
C GLN A 430 -18.90 -5.24 -15.53
N THR A 431 -19.20 -5.67 -16.75
CA THR A 431 -19.47 -4.78 -17.89
C THR A 431 -20.90 -4.96 -18.38
N GLN A 432 -21.48 -3.91 -18.97
CA GLN A 432 -22.82 -3.92 -19.54
C GLN A 432 -22.91 -2.92 -20.68
N GLY A 433 -23.69 -3.24 -21.72
CA GLY A 433 -24.04 -2.35 -22.81
C GLY A 433 -25.40 -1.66 -22.62
N LEU A 434 -25.76 -0.74 -23.53
CA LEU A 434 -27.04 -0.05 -23.52
C LEU A 434 -27.64 0.02 -24.92
N ALA A 435 -28.95 -0.22 -25.03
CA ALA A 435 -29.74 -0.06 -26.27
C ALA A 435 -29.14 -0.76 -27.51
N GLY A 436 -28.51 -1.92 -27.31
CA GLY A 436 -27.90 -2.73 -28.37
C GLY A 436 -26.40 -2.51 -28.60
N GLY A 437 -25.83 -1.39 -28.11
CA GLY A 437 -24.39 -1.15 -28.13
C GLY A 437 -23.69 -1.78 -26.93
N ARG A 438 -22.58 -2.49 -27.15
CA ARG A 438 -21.76 -3.11 -26.09
C ARG A 438 -20.28 -3.17 -26.49
N VAL A 439 -19.41 -3.23 -25.49
CA VAL A 439 -18.00 -3.57 -25.66
C VAL A 439 -17.88 -5.10 -25.65
N GLU A 440 -17.26 -5.68 -26.69
CA GLU A 440 -17.08 -7.14 -26.82
C GLU A 440 -15.71 -7.63 -26.36
N SER A 441 -14.74 -6.74 -26.26
CA SER A 441 -13.45 -7.04 -25.63
C SER A 441 -12.77 -5.75 -25.15
N TYR A 442 -11.92 -5.87 -24.13
CA TYR A 442 -11.19 -4.73 -23.58
C TYR A 442 -9.84 -5.17 -22.99
N ARG A 443 -8.92 -4.20 -22.87
CA ARG A 443 -7.69 -4.34 -22.10
C ARG A 443 -7.82 -3.55 -20.80
N LEU A 444 -7.25 -4.07 -19.72
CA LEU A 444 -7.26 -3.40 -18.44
C LEU A 444 -5.87 -2.81 -18.15
N MET A 445 -5.84 -1.55 -17.72
CA MET A 445 -4.63 -0.89 -17.24
C MET A 445 -4.87 -0.41 -15.81
N TYR A 446 -3.81 -0.39 -14.99
CA TYR A 446 -3.89 0.04 -13.59
C TYR A 446 -2.70 0.91 -13.21
N SER A 447 -2.89 1.78 -12.22
CA SER A 447 -1.92 2.76 -11.77
C SER A 447 -2.11 3.04 -10.27
N VAL A 448 -1.01 3.35 -9.57
CA VAL A 448 -1.03 3.77 -8.15
C VAL A 448 -0.92 5.29 -8.02
N ASP A 449 -0.31 5.96 -8.99
CA ASP A 449 -0.04 7.41 -9.01
C ASP A 449 -1.03 8.19 -9.89
N GLY A 450 -1.82 7.50 -10.71
CA GLY A 450 -2.74 8.10 -11.67
C GLY A 450 -2.07 8.65 -12.93
N THR A 451 -0.75 8.47 -13.08
CA THR A 451 0.04 8.99 -14.22
C THR A 451 0.75 7.87 -14.98
N THR A 452 1.28 6.89 -14.27
CA THR A 452 2.02 5.75 -14.84
C THR A 452 1.12 4.54 -14.82
N PHE A 453 0.70 4.08 -15.99
CA PHE A 453 -0.19 2.93 -16.13
C PHE A 453 0.57 1.69 -16.60
N VAL A 454 0.23 0.56 -15.98
CA VAL A 454 0.71 -0.78 -16.34
C VAL A 454 -0.43 -1.58 -16.95
N THR A 455 -0.18 -2.25 -18.07
CA THR A 455 -1.17 -3.14 -18.69
C THR A 455 -1.29 -4.43 -17.90
N TYR A 456 -2.52 -4.90 -17.69
CA TYR A 456 -2.78 -6.19 -17.11
C TYR A 456 -2.38 -7.30 -18.09
N GLN A 457 -1.45 -8.15 -17.68
CA GLN A 457 -0.90 -9.22 -18.50
C GLN A 457 -1.41 -10.59 -18.06
N ASN A 458 -1.43 -11.53 -19.00
CA ASN A 458 -1.68 -12.93 -18.72
C ASN A 458 -0.44 -13.59 -18.08
N SER A 459 -0.55 -14.88 -17.75
CA SER A 459 0.55 -15.64 -17.16
C SER A 459 1.81 -15.67 -18.03
N THR A 460 1.68 -15.50 -19.36
CA THR A 460 2.80 -15.51 -20.31
C THR A 460 3.44 -14.12 -20.52
N GLY A 461 3.01 -13.10 -19.77
CA GLY A 461 3.54 -11.73 -19.87
C GLY A 461 3.03 -10.96 -21.10
N GLN A 462 1.99 -11.46 -21.77
CA GLN A 462 1.33 -10.77 -22.87
C GLN A 462 0.13 -9.99 -22.37
N ASP A 463 -0.19 -8.85 -23.00
CA ASP A 463 -1.37 -8.05 -22.70
C ASP A 463 -2.63 -8.92 -22.73
N LYS A 464 -3.36 -8.97 -21.60
CA LYS A 464 -4.57 -9.76 -21.48
C LYS A 464 -5.76 -9.02 -22.10
N VAL A 465 -6.38 -9.65 -23.09
CA VAL A 465 -7.65 -9.22 -23.67
C VAL A 465 -8.79 -9.92 -22.93
N CYS A 466 -9.61 -9.14 -22.23
CA CYS A 466 -10.82 -9.62 -21.59
C CYS A 466 -11.95 -9.63 -22.62
N ILE A 467 -12.71 -10.72 -22.70
CA ILE A 467 -13.86 -10.92 -23.60
C ILE A 467 -15.14 -10.84 -22.77
#